data_AF-A0A8B6F4X6-F1
#
_entry.id   AF-A0A8B6F4X6-F1
#
_cell.length_a   1.000
_cell.length_b   1.000
_cell.length_c   1.000
_cell.angle_alpha   90.00
_cell.angle_beta   90.00
_cell.angle_gamma   90.00
#
_symmetry.space_group_name_H-M   'P 1'
#
loop_
_entity.id
_entity.type
_entity.pdbx_description
1 polymer ?
#
loop_
_entity_poly.entity_id
_entity_poly.type
_entity_poly.pdbx_seq_one_letter_code
_entity_poly.pdbx_strand_id
1 'polypeptide(L)'
;MATFVIKHKSGGKFLHHLKGQSNPGNDTNLVLYEGTHDQTHFVFDIEDDHWGYIRHVASGKVIHPYGGSLNPGNNTELVLHQDRHGGALLCIDSVNNAIRHNGGKFVHSNGGGKNKIQTV
;
A
#
# COMPACT_ATOMS: atom_id res chain seq x y z
N MET A 1 -7.01 -15.45 -7.87
CA MET A 1 -6.82 -13.98 -7.92
C MET A 1 -5.52 -13.69 -8.63
N ALA A 2 -5.46 -12.65 -9.45
CA ALA A 2 -4.22 -12.27 -10.12
C ALA A 2 -3.26 -11.61 -9.11
N THR A 3 -2.03 -12.10 -9.08
CA THR A 3 -0.94 -11.48 -8.32
C THR A 3 -0.29 -10.38 -9.16
N PHE A 4 0.08 -9.27 -8.52
CA PHE A 4 0.74 -8.15 -9.19
C PHE A 4 1.79 -7.50 -8.28
N VAL A 5 2.59 -6.61 -8.88
CA VAL A 5 3.49 -5.69 -8.17
C VAL A 5 2.98 -4.26 -8.37
N ILE A 6 3.23 -3.39 -7.40
CA ILE A 6 2.88 -1.96 -7.51
C ILE A 6 4.14 -1.20 -7.90
N LYS A 7 4.18 -0.70 -9.13
CA LYS A 7 5.32 0.06 -9.67
C LYS A 7 5.04 1.56 -9.60
N HIS A 8 5.96 2.32 -9.01
CA HIS A 8 5.94 3.77 -9.06
C HIS A 8 6.24 4.25 -10.48
N LYS A 9 5.25 4.88 -11.13
CA LYS A 9 5.27 5.15 -12.58
C LYS A 9 6.46 5.99 -13.05
N SER A 10 6.78 7.08 -12.36
CA SER A 10 7.87 7.99 -12.75
C SER A 10 9.25 7.49 -12.32
N GLY A 11 9.34 6.87 -11.14
CA GLY A 11 10.63 6.45 -10.55
C GLY A 11 11.07 5.02 -10.90
N GLY A 12 10.20 4.20 -11.48
CA GLY A 12 10.52 2.82 -11.88
C GLY A 12 10.61 1.80 -10.73
N LYS A 13 10.79 2.25 -9.49
CA LYS A 13 10.83 1.44 -8.26
C LYS A 13 9.49 0.77 -7.96
N PHE A 14 9.53 -0.24 -7.11
CA PHE A 14 8.37 -1.04 -6.71
C PHE A 14 8.06 -0.83 -5.24
N LEU A 15 6.79 -1.06 -4.87
CA LEU A 15 6.34 -1.07 -3.49
C LEU A 15 6.87 -2.31 -2.76
N HIS A 16 7.53 -2.09 -1.64
CA HIS A 16 8.07 -3.10 -0.73
C HIS A 16 7.60 -2.79 0.68
N HIS A 17 7.61 -3.77 1.58
CA HIS A 17 7.68 -3.49 3.00
C HIS A 17 9.14 -3.37 3.45
N LEU A 18 9.38 -2.56 4.48
CA LEU A 18 10.72 -2.36 5.02
C LEU A 18 11.29 -3.70 5.50
N LYS A 19 12.56 -3.96 5.17
CA LYS A 19 13.39 -5.12 5.57
C LYS A 19 13.16 -6.47 4.88
N GLY A 20 12.30 -6.61 3.86
CA GLY A 20 12.28 -7.83 3.03
C GLY A 20 12.15 -9.17 3.81
N GLN A 21 11.38 -9.18 4.90
CA GLN A 21 10.99 -10.37 5.64
C GLN A 21 9.68 -10.97 5.09
N SER A 22 9.56 -12.29 5.02
CA SER A 22 8.34 -12.95 4.49
C SER A 22 7.07 -12.69 5.31
N ASN A 23 7.23 -12.46 6.63
CA ASN A 23 6.14 -12.10 7.52
C ASN A 23 6.49 -10.83 8.32
N PRO A 24 6.33 -9.64 7.73
CA PRO A 24 6.54 -8.40 8.44
C PRO A 24 5.55 -8.30 9.62
N GLY A 25 6.04 -7.73 10.73
CA GLY A 25 5.19 -7.39 11.87
C GLY A 25 4.14 -6.33 11.48
N ASN A 26 3.10 -6.19 12.32
CA ASN A 26 2.17 -5.07 12.17
C ASN A 26 2.93 -3.74 12.20
N ASP A 27 2.38 -2.76 11.50
CA ASP A 27 2.93 -1.41 11.35
C ASP A 27 4.30 -1.35 10.65
N THR A 28 4.68 -2.42 9.92
CA THR A 28 5.87 -2.38 9.08
C THR A 28 5.65 -1.40 7.93
N ASN A 29 6.46 -0.34 7.87
CA ASN A 29 6.41 0.68 6.84
C ASN A 29 6.53 0.13 5.42
N LEU A 30 5.84 0.77 4.50
CA LEU A 30 6.01 0.57 3.07
C LEU A 30 7.00 1.57 2.49
N VAL A 31 7.78 1.10 1.52
CA VAL A 31 8.84 1.86 0.84
C VAL A 31 8.87 1.56 -0.66
N LEU A 32 9.55 2.42 -1.42
CA LEU A 32 9.94 2.18 -2.80
C LEU A 32 11.37 1.61 -2.86
N TYR A 33 11.53 0.49 -3.53
CA TYR A 33 12.84 -0.15 -3.73
C TYR A 33 12.99 -0.73 -5.13
N GLU A 34 14.22 -0.99 -5.54
CA GLU A 34 14.53 -1.56 -6.86
C GLU A 34 14.19 -3.05 -6.90
N GLY A 35 13.80 -3.53 -8.10
CA GLY A 35 13.52 -4.93 -8.33
C GLY A 35 12.27 -5.47 -7.61
N THR A 36 12.03 -6.76 -7.83
CA THR A 36 10.85 -7.49 -7.37
C THR A 36 11.25 -8.90 -6.93
N HIS A 37 10.56 -9.42 -5.92
CA HIS A 37 10.67 -10.80 -5.46
C HIS A 37 9.32 -11.24 -4.85
N ASP A 38 9.22 -12.48 -4.37
CA ASP A 38 7.95 -13.05 -3.91
C ASP A 38 7.26 -12.28 -2.77
N GLN A 39 8.00 -11.45 -2.03
CA GLN A 39 7.47 -10.60 -0.94
C GLN A 39 7.14 -9.16 -1.41
N THR A 40 7.16 -8.93 -2.72
CA THR A 40 6.68 -7.69 -3.36
C THR A 40 5.36 -7.90 -4.08
N HIS A 41 4.81 -9.12 -3.96
CA HIS A 41 3.58 -9.53 -4.58
C HIS A 41 2.37 -9.11 -3.74
N PHE A 42 1.41 -8.54 -4.43
CA PHE A 42 0.13 -8.11 -3.88
C PHE A 42 -1.02 -8.76 -4.65
N VAL A 43 -2.18 -8.81 -4.00
CA VAL A 43 -3.47 -9.09 -4.60
C VAL A 43 -4.45 -8.00 -4.15
N PHE A 44 -5.54 -7.83 -4.90
CA PHE A 44 -6.61 -6.91 -4.54
C PHE A 44 -7.85 -7.73 -4.18
N ASP A 45 -8.20 -7.69 -2.90
CA ASP A 45 -9.42 -8.31 -2.38
C ASP A 45 -10.53 -7.25 -2.44
N ILE A 46 -11.43 -7.36 -3.42
CA ILE A 46 -12.58 -6.44 -3.55
C ILE A 46 -13.51 -6.65 -2.36
N GLU A 47 -13.90 -5.54 -1.73
CA GLU A 47 -14.87 -5.53 -0.62
C GLU A 47 -16.21 -4.91 -1.08
N ASP A 48 -16.17 -3.76 -1.77
CA ASP A 48 -17.36 -3.03 -2.22
C ASP A 48 -17.08 -2.24 -3.50
N ASP A 49 -17.67 -2.65 -4.63
CA ASP A 49 -17.48 -2.08 -5.96
C ASP A 49 -15.98 -1.92 -6.34
N HIS A 50 -15.44 -0.71 -6.25
CA HIS A 50 -14.06 -0.38 -6.55
C HIS A 50 -13.16 -0.26 -5.31
N TRP A 51 -13.72 -0.42 -4.12
CA TRP A 51 -13.00 -0.42 -2.84
C TRP A 51 -12.62 -1.84 -2.43
N GLY A 52 -11.41 -1.98 -1.92
CA GLY A 52 -10.92 -3.26 -1.44
C GLY A 52 -9.61 -3.15 -0.68
N TYR A 53 -9.08 -4.30 -0.30
CA TYR A 53 -7.81 -4.40 0.40
C TYR A 53 -6.69 -4.75 -0.57
N ILE A 54 -5.63 -3.94 -0.59
CA ILE A 54 -4.37 -4.34 -1.22
C ILE A 54 -3.63 -5.23 -0.22
N ARG A 55 -3.63 -6.53 -0.47
CA ARG A 55 -3.06 -7.54 0.42
C ARG A 55 -1.69 -7.98 -0.05
N HIS A 56 -0.72 -7.93 0.85
CA HIS A 56 0.58 -8.55 0.67
C HIS A 56 0.45 -10.08 0.67
N VAL A 57 0.90 -10.73 -0.40
CA VAL A 57 0.68 -12.16 -0.63
C VAL A 57 1.35 -13.02 0.43
N ALA A 58 2.62 -12.76 0.74
CA ALA A 58 3.40 -13.65 1.61
C ALA A 58 2.93 -13.66 3.08
N SER A 59 2.38 -12.55 3.57
CA SER A 59 1.97 -12.43 4.98
C SER A 59 0.46 -12.36 5.21
N GLY A 60 -0.34 -12.18 4.16
CA GLY A 60 -1.79 -11.99 4.25
C GLY A 60 -2.22 -10.63 4.81
N LYS A 61 -1.28 -9.77 5.23
CA LYS A 61 -1.53 -8.42 5.75
C LYS A 61 -1.94 -7.45 4.64
N VAL A 62 -2.66 -6.40 4.99
CA VAL A 62 -3.18 -5.40 4.05
C VAL A 62 -2.55 -4.03 4.29
N ILE A 63 -2.55 -3.17 3.28
CA ILE A 63 -2.02 -1.81 3.38
C ILE A 63 -2.96 -0.95 4.24
N HIS A 64 -2.41 -0.29 5.25
CA HIS A 64 -3.12 0.63 6.14
C HIS A 64 -2.45 2.01 6.12
N PRO A 65 -3.21 3.12 6.22
CA PRO A 65 -2.66 4.31 6.85
C PRO A 65 -2.33 3.98 8.31
N TYR A 66 -1.16 4.38 8.79
CA TYR A 66 -0.76 4.17 10.18
C TYR A 66 -1.82 4.74 11.13
N GLY A 67 -2.25 3.91 12.10
CA GLY A 67 -3.35 4.22 13.03
C GLY A 67 -4.77 3.94 12.48
N GLY A 68 -4.93 3.53 11.21
CA GLY A 68 -6.18 2.99 10.69
C GLY A 68 -7.34 3.98 10.55
N SER A 69 -7.07 5.28 10.47
CA SER A 69 -8.10 6.33 10.36
C SER A 69 -8.94 6.19 9.08
N LEU A 70 -10.25 6.46 9.18
CA LEU A 70 -11.14 6.63 8.03
C LEU A 70 -10.82 7.88 7.19
N ASN A 71 -10.19 8.87 7.82
CA ASN A 71 -9.79 10.13 7.19
C ASN A 71 -8.34 10.44 7.61
N PRO A 72 -7.34 9.70 7.09
CA PRO A 72 -5.94 9.97 7.42
C PRO A 72 -5.55 11.38 7.00
N GLY A 73 -4.62 12.00 7.72
CA GLY A 73 -4.09 13.31 7.34
C GLY A 73 -3.17 13.23 6.12
N ASN A 74 -2.61 14.37 5.69
CA ASN A 74 -1.48 14.33 4.76
C ASN A 74 -0.24 13.83 5.50
N ASN A 75 0.64 13.15 4.78
CA ASN A 75 1.87 12.56 5.30
C ASN A 75 1.64 11.46 6.36
N THR A 76 0.45 10.85 6.39
CA THR A 76 0.24 9.63 7.17
C THR A 76 0.93 8.47 6.46
N GLU A 77 1.95 7.90 7.09
CA GLU A 77 2.72 6.78 6.54
C GLU A 77 1.81 5.57 6.27
N LEU A 78 2.11 4.81 5.23
CA LEU A 78 1.44 3.55 4.94
C LEU A 78 2.26 2.37 5.45
N VAL A 79 1.57 1.41 6.04
CA VAL A 79 2.13 0.23 6.70
C VAL A 79 1.40 -1.03 6.26
N LEU A 80 2.00 -2.20 6.54
CA LEU A 80 1.27 -3.46 6.53
C LEU A 80 0.67 -3.75 7.91
N HIS A 81 -0.61 -4.07 7.94
CA HIS A 81 -1.32 -4.46 9.16
C HIS A 81 -2.25 -5.65 8.89
N GLN A 82 -2.53 -6.47 9.90
CA GLN A 82 -3.35 -7.67 9.73
C GLN A 82 -4.86 -7.39 9.70
N ASP A 83 -5.28 -6.31 10.36
CA ASP A 83 -6.70 -5.97 10.54
C ASP A 83 -7.35 -5.59 9.19
N ARG A 84 -8.67 -5.76 9.11
CA ARG A 84 -9.46 -5.37 7.94
C ARG A 84 -10.65 -4.56 8.42
N HIS A 85 -10.71 -3.31 8.00
CA HIS A 85 -11.79 -2.39 8.36
C HIS A 85 -11.86 -1.23 7.35
N GLY A 86 -12.90 -0.41 7.43
CA GLY A 86 -13.14 0.70 6.50
C GLY A 86 -11.95 1.65 6.34
N GLY A 87 -11.16 1.90 7.40
CA GLY A 87 -9.95 2.73 7.33
C GLY A 87 -8.80 2.17 6.48
N ALA A 88 -8.91 0.95 5.95
CA ALA A 88 -7.90 0.30 5.11
C ALA A 88 -8.38 0.06 3.66
N LEU A 89 -9.56 0.57 3.30
CA LEU A 89 -10.08 0.44 1.95
C LEU A 89 -9.33 1.37 1.00
N LEU A 90 -8.85 0.78 -0.09
CA LEU A 90 -8.14 1.44 -1.17
C LEU A 90 -8.82 1.13 -2.51
N CYS A 91 -8.62 1.99 -3.49
CA CYS A 91 -9.02 1.79 -4.88
C CYS A 91 -7.78 1.88 -5.77
N ILE A 92 -7.64 0.93 -6.70
CA ILE A 92 -6.63 0.97 -7.76
C ILE A 92 -7.24 1.68 -8.97
N ASP A 93 -6.99 2.99 -9.07
CA ASP A 93 -7.45 3.83 -10.17
C ASP A 93 -6.48 3.70 -11.35
N SER A 94 -6.72 2.68 -12.18
CA SER A 94 -5.90 2.38 -13.35
C SER A 94 -6.02 3.41 -14.46
N VAL A 95 -7.14 4.15 -14.52
CA VAL A 95 -7.36 5.24 -15.48
C VAL A 95 -6.43 6.41 -15.18
N ASN A 96 -6.36 6.82 -13.91
CA ASN A 96 -5.53 7.94 -13.47
C ASN A 96 -4.12 7.54 -12.99
N ASN A 97 -3.79 6.25 -13.03
CA ASN A 97 -2.52 5.68 -12.55
C ASN A 97 -2.23 6.01 -11.08
N ALA A 98 -3.25 5.90 -10.23
CA ALA A 98 -3.16 6.25 -8.82
C ALA A 98 -3.75 5.16 -7.93
N ILE A 99 -3.35 5.16 -6.66
CA ILE A 99 -4.03 4.38 -5.62
C ILE A 99 -4.63 5.39 -4.64
N ARG A 100 -5.92 5.22 -4.36
CA ARG A 100 -6.71 6.13 -3.54
C ARG A 100 -7.17 5.44 -2.27
N HIS A 101 -7.13 6.17 -1.16
CA HIS A 101 -7.80 5.79 0.09
C HIS A 101 -9.25 6.27 0.06
N ASN A 102 -10.14 5.54 0.74
CA ASN A 102 -11.58 5.87 0.77
C ASN A 102 -11.91 7.19 1.49
N GLY A 103 -11.01 7.68 2.34
CA GLY A 103 -11.02 9.04 2.89
C GLY A 103 -10.62 10.13 1.89
N GLY A 104 -10.41 9.80 0.61
CA GLY A 104 -10.21 10.74 -0.48
C GLY A 104 -8.75 11.11 -0.80
N LYS A 105 -7.79 10.63 0.01
CA LYS A 105 -6.35 10.90 -0.20
C LYS A 105 -5.67 9.88 -1.11
N PHE A 106 -4.47 10.21 -1.59
CA PHE A 106 -3.73 9.37 -2.52
C PHE A 106 -2.50 8.75 -1.88
N VAL A 107 -2.15 7.53 -2.32
CA VAL A 107 -0.87 6.90 -2.00
C VAL A 107 0.25 7.61 -2.75
N HIS A 108 1.28 8.05 -2.03
CA HIS A 108 2.35 8.86 -2.59
C HIS A 108 3.70 8.53 -1.93
N SER A 109 4.80 8.65 -2.68
CA SER A 109 6.14 8.58 -2.09
C SER A 109 6.48 9.90 -1.38
N ASN A 110 7.02 9.86 -0.17
CA ASN A 110 7.46 11.08 0.52
C ASN A 110 8.53 11.80 -0.33
N GLY A 111 8.23 13.05 -0.76
CA GLY A 111 8.98 13.81 -1.78
C GLY A 111 10.42 14.21 -1.40
N GLY A 112 10.88 13.86 -0.20
CA GLY A 112 12.22 14.18 0.32
C GLY A 112 13.26 13.06 0.26
N GLY A 113 13.18 12.13 -0.69
CA GLY A 113 14.22 11.10 -0.92
C GLY A 113 14.25 9.93 0.08
N LYS A 114 13.31 9.85 1.02
CA LYS A 114 13.27 8.79 2.04
C LYS A 114 12.63 7.47 1.55
N ASN A 115 12.20 7.40 0.30
CA ASN A 115 11.51 6.27 -0.33
C ASN A 115 10.26 5.74 0.43
N LYS A 116 9.83 6.38 1.52
CA LYS A 116 8.64 5.96 2.27
C LYS A 116 7.35 6.28 1.52
N ILE A 117 6.30 5.55 1.84
CA ILE A 117 4.97 5.74 1.27
C ILE A 117 4.01 6.33 2.30
N GLN A 118 3.22 7.31 1.87
CA GLN A 118 2.31 8.07 2.72
C GLN A 118 1.04 8.50 1.94
N THR A 119 0.07 9.08 2.64
CA THR A 119 -1.09 9.77 2.04
C THR A 119 -0.78 11.23 1.68
N VAL A 120 -1.39 11.75 0.61
CA VAL A 120 -1.39 13.18 0.22
C VAL A 120 -2.75 13.67 -0.23
#